data_AF-A0A1I4E031-F1
#
_entry.id   AF-A0A1I4E031-F1
#
_cell.length_a   1.000
_cell.length_b   1.000
_cell.length_c   1.000
_cell.angle_alpha   90.00
_cell.angle_beta   90.00
_cell.angle_gamma   90.00
#
_symmetry.space_group_name_H-M   'P 1'
#
loop_
_entity.id
_entity.type
_entity.pdbx_description
1 polymer ?
#
loop_
_entity_poly.entity_id
_entity_poly.type
_entity_poly.pdbx_seq_one_letter_code
_entity_poly.pdbx_strand_id
1 'polypeptide(L)'
;MTPRDPNPGTTPDFDWSASARMVEGGVLAGFAVLLLAIAVAVLGISGTNLNVVELSKWGAITAGMLQIRASVLATCLVALAGRRLLDGTGQGAAAVGARSLRAARKLVAIAWLLGLAMVSLPLMMELPLHVPETGLVFGLLLLAGAAQVAVGAMVYRSLVSAVAAQADAASYELRL
;
A
#
# COMPACT_ATOMS: atom_id res chain seq x y z
N MET A 1 6.87 -31.71 42.13
CA MET A 1 6.85 -30.41 41.44
C MET A 1 6.97 -30.70 39.96
N THR A 2 5.84 -30.79 39.26
CA THR A 2 5.81 -30.94 37.81
C THR A 2 5.99 -29.56 37.15
N PRO A 3 6.87 -29.44 36.15
CA PRO A 3 7.01 -28.20 35.38
C PRO A 3 5.68 -27.91 34.69
N ARG A 4 5.22 -26.66 34.85
CA ARG A 4 3.98 -26.15 34.26
C ARG A 4 4.22 -25.97 32.77
N ASP A 5 3.52 -26.72 31.93
CA ASP A 5 3.52 -26.52 30.48
C ASP A 5 3.19 -25.05 30.14
N PRO A 6 3.91 -24.44 29.17
CA PRO A 6 3.54 -23.14 28.66
C PRO A 6 2.18 -23.23 27.96
N ASN A 7 1.27 -22.38 28.40
CA ASN A 7 -0.09 -22.24 27.90
C ASN A 7 -0.13 -22.19 26.35
N PRO A 8 -0.76 -23.16 25.64
CA PRO A 8 -0.77 -23.20 24.17
C PRO A 8 -1.75 -22.21 23.51
N GLY A 9 -2.27 -21.23 24.27
CA GLY A 9 -3.41 -20.39 23.85
C GLY A 9 -3.09 -18.99 23.34
N THR A 10 -1.86 -18.48 23.48
CA THR A 10 -1.54 -17.14 22.97
C THR A 10 -1.05 -17.25 21.54
N THR A 11 -1.98 -17.22 20.59
CA THR A 11 -1.64 -16.79 19.23
C THR A 11 -0.95 -15.43 19.35
N PRO A 12 0.25 -15.23 18.75
CA PRO A 12 0.94 -13.96 18.87
C PRO A 12 0.01 -12.85 18.41
N ASP A 13 -0.23 -11.86 19.28
CA ASP A 13 -1.05 -10.70 18.97
C ASP A 13 -0.47 -10.04 17.70
N PHE A 14 -1.24 -10.07 16.62
CA PHE A 14 -0.79 -9.53 15.34
C PHE A 14 -0.70 -8.00 15.47
N ASP A 15 0.49 -7.43 15.29
CA ASP A 15 0.68 -5.98 15.35
C ASP A 15 0.15 -5.31 14.07
N TRP A 16 -1.14 -4.97 14.10
CA TRP A 16 -1.85 -4.25 13.04
C TRP A 16 -1.23 -2.89 12.74
N SER A 17 -0.70 -2.21 13.76
CA SER A 17 -0.14 -0.86 13.63
C SER A 17 1.20 -0.88 12.91
N ALA A 18 2.08 -1.83 13.27
CA ALA A 18 3.35 -2.03 12.58
C ALA A 18 3.13 -2.46 11.14
N SER A 19 2.17 -3.35 10.89
CA SER A 19 1.84 -3.82 9.54
C SER A 19 1.33 -2.68 8.64
N ALA A 20 0.46 -1.81 9.15
CA ALA A 20 0.00 -0.63 8.41
C ALA A 20 1.16 0.34 8.11
N ARG A 21 2.05 0.59 9.09
CA ARG A 21 3.24 1.44 8.88
C ARG A 21 4.21 0.87 7.85
N MET A 22 4.39 -0.45 7.81
CA MET A 22 5.21 -1.11 6.78
C MET A 22 4.64 -0.91 5.38
N VAL A 23 3.32 -1.00 5.22
CA VAL A 23 2.64 -0.71 3.95
C VAL A 23 2.79 0.77 3.59
N GLU A 24 2.51 1.69 4.51
CA GLU A 24 2.67 3.15 4.32
C GLU A 24 4.11 3.50 3.90
N GLY A 25 5.11 2.97 4.62
CA GLY A 25 6.51 3.18 4.31
C GLY A 25 6.93 2.61 2.95
N GLY A 26 6.41 1.44 2.58
CA GLY A 26 6.65 0.84 1.27
C GLY A 26 6.09 1.67 0.11
N VAL A 27 4.85 2.15 0.24
CA VAL A 27 4.22 3.02 -0.78
C VAL A 27 4.94 4.37 -0.87
N LEU A 28 5.34 4.95 0.26
CA LEU A 28 6.08 6.22 0.29
C LEU A 28 7.48 6.08 -0.31
N ALA A 29 8.19 4.99 -0.01
CA ALA A 29 9.48 4.69 -0.62
C ALA A 29 9.37 4.49 -2.14
N GLY A 30 8.36 3.73 -2.59
CA GLY A 30 8.09 3.56 -4.02
C GLY A 30 7.82 4.89 -4.72
N PHE A 31 6.99 5.75 -4.13
CA PHE A 31 6.70 7.08 -4.64
C PHE A 31 7.95 8.00 -4.69
N ALA A 32 8.77 7.98 -3.64
CA ALA A 32 10.01 8.76 -3.59
C ALA A 32 11.02 8.32 -4.66
N VAL A 33 11.16 7.01 -4.88
CA VAL A 33 12.01 6.45 -5.95
C VAL A 33 11.47 6.84 -7.32
N LEU A 34 10.15 6.84 -7.53
CA LEU A 34 9.56 7.29 -8.79
C LEU A 34 9.83 8.77 -9.05
N LEU A 35 9.65 9.64 -8.05
CA LEU A 35 9.98 11.06 -8.16
C LEU A 35 11.43 11.28 -8.56
N LEU A 36 12.35 10.55 -7.91
CA LEU A 36 13.77 10.60 -8.24
C LEU A 36 14.02 10.12 -9.68
N ALA A 37 13.43 9.00 -10.09
CA ALA A 37 13.56 8.47 -11.44
C ALA A 37 13.09 9.48 -12.50
N ILE A 38 11.95 10.14 -12.28
CA ILE A 38 11.43 11.16 -13.20
C ILE A 38 12.35 12.39 -13.25
N ALA A 39 12.86 12.86 -12.10
CA ALA A 39 13.80 13.97 -12.06
C ALA A 39 15.09 13.66 -12.85
N VAL A 40 15.62 12.44 -12.67
CA VAL A 40 16.78 11.94 -13.42
C VAL A 40 16.47 11.85 -14.92
N ALA A 41 15.28 11.39 -15.31
CA ALA A 41 14.86 11.34 -16.71
C ALA A 41 14.84 12.72 -17.36
N VAL A 42 14.27 13.73 -16.69
CA VAL A 42 14.21 15.11 -17.17
C VAL A 42 15.62 15.69 -17.34
N LEU A 43 16.52 15.43 -16.39
CA LEU A 43 17.93 15.84 -16.50
C LEU A 43 18.64 15.14 -17.66
N GLY A 44 18.41 13.84 -17.85
CA GLY A 44 18.98 13.05 -18.94
C GLY A 44 18.52 13.54 -20.31
N ILE A 45 17.22 13.85 -20.47
CA ILE A 45 16.65 14.40 -21.70
C ILE A 45 17.20 15.80 -21.98
N SER A 46 17.23 16.68 -20.97
CA SER A 46 17.73 18.06 -21.10
C SER A 46 19.23 18.10 -21.44
N GLY A 47 20.01 17.14 -20.93
CA GLY A 47 21.44 17.00 -21.20
C GLY A 47 21.79 16.10 -22.38
N THR A 48 20.80 15.58 -23.13
CA THR A 48 20.99 14.62 -24.24
C THR A 48 21.83 13.37 -23.87
N ASN A 49 21.84 12.99 -22.58
CA ASN A 49 22.64 11.88 -22.08
C ASN A 49 21.78 10.62 -21.90
N LEU A 50 21.91 9.70 -22.86
CA LEU A 50 21.13 8.45 -22.92
C LEU A 50 21.39 7.52 -21.72
N ASN A 51 22.61 7.50 -21.16
CA ASN A 51 22.92 6.66 -19.99
C ASN A 51 22.12 7.09 -18.75
N VAL A 52 21.84 8.39 -18.61
CA VAL A 52 21.04 8.93 -17.51
C VAL A 52 19.55 8.58 -17.70
N VAL A 53 19.07 8.60 -18.94
CA VAL A 53 17.72 8.12 -19.27
C VAL A 53 17.59 6.63 -18.99
N GLU A 54 18.61 5.82 -19.30
CA GLU A 54 18.60 4.39 -18.98
C GLU A 54 18.58 4.13 -17.47
N LEU A 55 19.39 4.89 -16.70
CA LEU A 55 19.36 4.83 -15.23
C LEU A 55 17.96 5.17 -14.67
N SER A 56 17.27 6.14 -15.28
CA SER A 56 15.91 6.50 -14.88
C SER A 56 14.88 5.39 -15.13
N LYS A 57 15.05 4.58 -16.19
CA LYS A 57 14.20 3.40 -16.44
C LYS A 57 14.37 2.37 -15.33
N TRP A 58 15.61 2.09 -14.91
CA TRP A 58 15.90 1.21 -13.78
C TRP A 58 15.32 1.73 -12.46
N GLY A 59 15.37 3.05 -12.25
CA GLY A 59 14.71 3.72 -11.14
C GLY A 59 13.19 3.49 -11.14
N ALA A 60 12.53 3.68 -12.28
CA ALA A 60 11.10 3.47 -12.44
C ALA A 60 10.69 1.99 -12.23
N ILE A 61 11.49 1.03 -12.73
CA ILE A 61 11.28 -0.42 -12.46
C ILE A 61 11.34 -0.68 -10.95
N THR A 62 12.35 -0.13 -10.27
CA THR A 62 12.54 -0.31 -8.83
C THR A 62 11.37 0.27 -8.04
N ALA A 63 10.87 1.45 -8.43
CA ALA A 63 9.67 2.05 -7.86
C ALA A 63 8.42 1.16 -8.06
N GLY A 64 8.24 0.63 -9.29
CA GLY A 64 7.15 -0.30 -9.59
C GLY A 64 7.21 -1.59 -8.75
N MET A 65 8.40 -2.16 -8.55
CA MET A 65 8.59 -3.33 -7.68
C MET A 65 8.26 -3.04 -6.22
N LEU A 66 8.68 -1.88 -5.69
CA LEU A 66 8.31 -1.43 -4.35
C LEU A 66 6.79 -1.28 -4.20
N GLN A 67 6.13 -0.71 -5.21
CA GLN A 67 4.68 -0.54 -5.23
C GLN A 67 3.93 -1.87 -5.28
N ILE A 68 4.42 -2.85 -6.05
CA ILE A 68 3.87 -4.21 -6.08
C ILE A 68 4.03 -4.89 -4.72
N ARG A 69 5.22 -4.82 -4.11
CA ARG A 69 5.46 -5.38 -2.78
C ARG A 69 4.51 -4.77 -1.75
N ALA A 70 4.34 -3.45 -1.76
CA ALA A 70 3.42 -2.76 -0.88
C ALA A 70 1.95 -3.18 -1.14
N SER A 71 1.56 -3.38 -2.39
CA SER A 71 0.22 -3.85 -2.78
C SER A 71 -0.06 -5.27 -2.28
N VAL A 72 0.93 -6.16 -2.34
CA VAL A 72 0.83 -7.52 -1.77
C VAL A 72 0.63 -7.46 -0.26
N LEU A 73 1.46 -6.68 0.46
CA LEU A 73 1.33 -6.51 1.91
C LEU A 73 -0.03 -5.92 2.31
N ALA A 74 -0.50 -4.91 1.57
CA ALA A 74 -1.82 -4.32 1.76
C ALA A 74 -2.95 -5.33 1.52
N THR A 75 -2.82 -6.18 0.50
CA THR A 75 -3.79 -7.26 0.21
C THR A 75 -3.87 -8.24 1.37
N CYS A 76 -2.71 -8.68 1.90
CA CYS A 76 -2.63 -9.56 3.06
C CYS A 76 -3.27 -8.92 4.30
N LEU A 77 -2.98 -7.65 4.58
CA LEU A 77 -3.55 -6.92 5.72
C LEU A 77 -5.07 -6.81 5.62
N VAL A 78 -5.60 -6.47 4.44
CA VAL A 78 -7.04 -6.39 4.19
C VAL A 78 -7.72 -7.75 4.28
N ALA A 79 -7.07 -8.82 3.81
CA ALA A 79 -7.60 -10.18 3.91
C ALA A 79 -7.67 -10.65 5.38
N LEU A 80 -6.62 -10.40 6.17
CA LEU A 80 -6.58 -10.73 7.60
C LEU A 80 -7.61 -9.92 8.39
N ALA A 81 -7.71 -8.61 8.14
CA ALA A 81 -8.72 -7.75 8.76
C ALA A 81 -10.13 -8.23 8.40
N GLY A 82 -10.36 -8.61 7.14
CA GLY A 82 -11.65 -9.13 6.69
C GLY A 82 -12.06 -10.42 7.42
N ARG A 83 -11.13 -11.36 7.63
CA ARG A 83 -11.41 -12.58 8.40
C ARG A 83 -11.78 -12.26 9.85
N ARG A 84 -10.98 -11.42 10.53
CA ARG A 84 -11.24 -11.02 11.91
C ARG A 84 -12.56 -10.28 12.11
N LEU A 85 -12.95 -9.42 11.18
CA LEU A 85 -14.23 -8.71 11.22
C LEU A 85 -15.44 -9.62 10.95
N LEU A 86 -15.25 -10.75 10.24
CA LEU A 86 -16.30 -11.75 10.02
C LEU A 86 -16.51 -12.65 11.24
N ASP A 87 -15.43 -12.94 11.97
CA ASP A 87 -15.48 -13.77 13.19
C ASP A 87 -16.10 -13.02 14.39
N GLY A 88 -16.06 -11.69 14.39
CA GLY A 88 -16.67 -10.85 15.44
C GLY A 88 -18.11 -10.44 15.10
N THR A 89 -19.11 -11.15 15.58
CA THR A 89 -20.53 -10.81 15.39
C THR A 89 -21.03 -9.83 16.46
N GLY A 90 -20.76 -8.53 16.26
CA GLY A 90 -21.42 -7.43 16.99
C GLY A 90 -22.08 -6.45 16.01
N GLN A 91 -23.41 -6.33 16.01
CA GLN A 91 -24.21 -5.65 14.98
C GLN A 91 -23.76 -4.21 14.66
N GLY A 92 -23.31 -3.44 15.68
CA GLY A 92 -22.89 -2.04 15.53
C GLY A 92 -21.45 -1.87 15.04
N ALA A 93 -20.51 -2.68 15.53
CA ALA A 93 -19.11 -2.67 15.10
C ALA A 93 -18.96 -3.20 13.65
N ALA A 94 -19.81 -4.15 13.26
CA ALA A 94 -19.81 -4.76 11.93
C ALA A 94 -20.06 -3.75 10.79
N ALA A 95 -20.92 -2.75 10.99
CA ALA A 95 -21.27 -1.80 9.94
C ALA A 95 -20.14 -0.80 9.61
N VAL A 96 -19.38 -0.39 10.63
CA VAL A 96 -18.21 0.50 10.47
C VAL A 96 -17.03 -0.30 9.90
N GLY A 97 -16.79 -1.50 10.42
CA GLY A 97 -15.77 -2.42 9.89
C GLY A 97 -16.02 -2.82 8.43
N ALA A 98 -17.27 -3.06 8.04
CA ALA A 98 -17.61 -3.37 6.66
C ALA A 98 -17.32 -2.21 5.68
N ARG A 99 -17.54 -0.95 6.11
CA ARG A 99 -17.24 0.24 5.29
C ARG A 99 -15.74 0.44 5.14
N SER A 100 -14.98 0.38 6.23
CA SER A 100 -13.51 0.50 6.18
C SER A 100 -12.87 -0.61 5.37
N LEU A 101 -13.36 -1.85 5.48
CA LEU A 101 -12.90 -2.98 4.67
C LEU A 101 -13.18 -2.80 3.17
N ARG A 102 -14.36 -2.31 2.79
CA ARG A 102 -14.67 -2.00 1.37
C ARG A 102 -13.78 -0.89 0.83
N ALA A 103 -13.56 0.18 1.60
CA ALA A 103 -12.67 1.26 1.21
C ALA A 103 -11.23 0.74 1.02
N ALA A 104 -10.72 -0.05 1.97
CA ALA A 104 -9.39 -0.63 1.89
C ALA A 104 -9.23 -1.59 0.70
N ARG A 105 -10.24 -2.42 0.38
CA ARG A 105 -10.23 -3.27 -0.83
C ARG A 105 -10.15 -2.46 -2.12
N LYS A 106 -10.93 -1.38 -2.23
CA LYS A 106 -10.85 -0.48 -3.40
C LYS A 106 -9.47 0.14 -3.53
N LEU A 107 -8.88 0.57 -2.41
CA LEU A 107 -7.55 1.17 -2.38
C LEU A 107 -6.46 0.17 -2.78
N VAL A 108 -6.57 -1.10 -2.36
CA VAL A 108 -5.69 -2.18 -2.82
C VAL A 108 -5.80 -2.40 -4.33
N ALA A 109 -7.02 -2.40 -4.89
CA ALA A 109 -7.19 -2.53 -6.34
C ALA A 109 -6.55 -1.35 -7.10
N ILE A 110 -6.71 -0.12 -6.61
CA ILE A 110 -6.06 1.07 -7.17
C ILE A 110 -4.52 0.96 -7.04
N ALA A 111 -4.02 0.46 -5.92
CA ALA A 111 -2.59 0.25 -5.69
C ALA A 111 -1.98 -0.73 -6.70
N TRP A 112 -2.69 -1.81 -7.00
CA TRP A 112 -2.30 -2.78 -8.03
C TRP A 112 -2.28 -2.15 -9.43
N LEU A 113 -3.32 -1.39 -9.79
CA LEU A 113 -3.36 -0.68 -11.07
C LEU A 113 -2.21 0.32 -11.19
N LEU A 114 -1.91 1.05 -10.12
CA LEU A 114 -0.78 1.98 -10.10
C LEU A 114 0.56 1.25 -10.20
N GLY A 115 0.75 0.16 -9.47
CA GLY A 115 1.96 -0.66 -9.56
C GLY A 115 2.19 -1.23 -10.96
N LEU A 116 1.14 -1.75 -11.61
CA LEU A 116 1.21 -2.22 -12.99
C LEU A 116 1.54 -1.08 -13.96
N ALA A 117 0.92 0.09 -13.80
CA ALA A 117 1.22 1.27 -14.61
C ALA A 117 2.66 1.78 -14.40
N MET A 118 3.21 1.67 -13.18
CA MET A 118 4.61 1.99 -12.91
C MET A 118 5.61 1.00 -13.51
N VAL A 119 5.24 -0.28 -13.61
CA VAL A 119 6.09 -1.29 -14.28
C VAL A 119 6.03 -1.16 -15.80
N SER A 120 4.93 -0.67 -16.37
CA SER A 120 4.82 -0.42 -17.81
C SER A 120 5.43 0.92 -18.25
N LEU A 121 5.63 1.86 -17.33
CA LEU A 121 6.23 3.18 -17.57
C LEU A 121 7.59 3.15 -18.32
N PRO A 122 8.57 2.29 -17.97
CA PRO A 122 9.84 2.16 -18.68
C PRO A 122 9.67 1.79 -20.17
N LEU A 123 8.64 1.02 -20.53
CA LEU A 123 8.32 0.69 -21.91
C LEU A 123 7.83 1.91 -22.69
N MET A 124 7.28 2.91 -22.00
CA MET A 124 6.81 4.16 -22.58
C MET A 124 7.82 5.32 -22.47
N MET A 125 8.91 5.19 -21.71
CA MET A 125 9.90 6.26 -21.50
C MET A 125 10.69 6.67 -22.74
N GLU A 126 10.64 5.89 -23.83
CA GLU A 126 11.22 6.28 -25.13
C GLU A 126 10.26 7.11 -25.99
N LEU A 127 8.95 7.09 -25.69
CA LEU A 127 7.95 7.87 -26.40
C LEU A 127 7.97 9.39 -26.10
N PRO A 128 8.26 9.92 -24.89
CA PRO A 128 8.28 11.38 -24.66
C PRO A 128 9.36 12.12 -25.44
N LEU A 129 10.40 11.42 -25.89
CA LEU A 129 11.38 11.97 -26.84
C LEU A 129 10.78 12.22 -28.24
N HIS A 130 9.66 11.56 -28.57
CA HIS A 130 9.01 11.61 -29.88
C HIS A 130 7.61 12.26 -29.83
N VAL A 131 6.92 12.20 -28.68
CA VAL A 131 5.54 12.70 -28.48
C VAL A 131 5.44 13.42 -27.12
N PRO A 132 5.47 14.76 -27.08
CA PRO A 132 5.50 15.53 -25.82
C PRO A 132 4.25 15.33 -24.94
N GLU A 133 3.12 14.94 -25.53
CA GLU A 133 1.86 14.66 -24.82
C GLU A 133 1.97 13.48 -23.84
N THR A 134 2.93 12.57 -24.05
CA THR A 134 3.19 11.48 -23.10
C THR A 134 3.74 11.97 -21.76
N GLY A 135 4.30 13.19 -21.70
CA GLY A 135 4.68 13.88 -20.45
C GLY A 135 3.52 14.01 -19.45
N LEU A 136 2.29 14.17 -19.96
CA LEU A 136 1.08 14.25 -19.12
C LEU A 136 0.79 12.94 -18.38
N VAL A 137 1.13 11.80 -18.99
CA VAL A 137 0.93 10.47 -18.38
C VAL A 137 1.79 10.34 -17.12
N PHE A 138 3.04 10.81 -17.15
CA PHE A 138 3.92 10.84 -15.97
C PHE A 138 3.36 11.75 -14.87
N GLY A 139 2.86 12.94 -15.25
CA GLY A 139 2.23 13.87 -14.30
C GLY A 139 0.98 13.28 -13.63
N LEU A 140 0.12 12.62 -14.41
CA LEU A 140 -1.08 11.94 -13.90
C LEU A 140 -0.72 10.76 -12.97
N LEU A 141 0.31 10.00 -13.31
CA LEU A 141 0.82 8.90 -12.47
C LEU A 141 1.39 9.42 -11.15
N LEU A 142 2.10 10.55 -11.17
CA LEU A 142 2.58 11.20 -9.95
C LEU A 142 1.42 11.70 -9.08
N LEU A 143 0.40 12.32 -9.68
CA LEU A 143 -0.78 12.79 -8.97
C LEU A 143 -1.54 11.61 -8.34
N ALA A 144 -1.71 10.52 -9.09
CA ALA A 144 -2.33 9.29 -8.61
C ALA A 144 -1.54 8.65 -7.46
N GLY A 145 -0.20 8.62 -7.57
CA GLY A 145 0.69 8.15 -6.51
C GLY A 145 0.59 8.99 -5.23
N ALA A 146 0.62 10.32 -5.36
CA ALA A 146 0.46 11.22 -4.22
C ALA A 146 -0.90 11.07 -3.53
N ALA A 147 -1.97 10.97 -4.32
CA ALA A 147 -3.31 10.70 -3.81
C ALA A 147 -3.38 9.35 -3.09
N GLN A 148 -2.75 8.30 -3.65
CA GLN A 148 -2.72 6.99 -3.03
C GLN A 148 -1.94 6.98 -1.70
N VAL A 149 -0.81 7.69 -1.60
CA VAL A 149 -0.05 7.84 -0.34
C VAL A 149 -0.92 8.53 0.72
N ALA A 150 -1.56 9.65 0.37
CA ALA A 150 -2.36 10.45 1.29
C ALA A 150 -3.63 9.70 1.77
N VAL A 151 -4.38 9.13 0.83
CA VAL A 151 -5.64 8.41 1.13
C VAL A 151 -5.35 7.04 1.75
N GLY A 152 -4.27 6.37 1.33
CA GLY A 152 -3.84 5.07 1.85
C GLY A 152 -3.61 5.11 3.36
N ALA A 153 -2.83 6.07 3.84
CA ALA A 153 -2.56 6.21 5.28
C ALA A 153 -3.84 6.40 6.11
N MET A 154 -4.77 7.23 5.63
CA MET A 154 -6.05 7.44 6.31
C MET A 154 -6.91 6.16 6.35
N VAL A 155 -6.99 5.45 5.22
CA VAL A 155 -7.82 4.24 5.12
C VAL A 155 -7.23 3.08 5.92
N TYR A 156 -5.91 2.86 5.90
CA TYR A 156 -5.29 1.81 6.71
C TYR A 156 -5.42 2.10 8.21
N ARG A 157 -5.25 3.35 8.66
CA ARG A 157 -5.50 3.72 10.07
C ARG A 157 -6.95 3.48 10.47
N SER A 158 -7.91 3.82 9.62
CA SER A 158 -9.34 3.57 9.87
C SER A 158 -9.68 2.09 9.96
N LEU A 159 -8.98 1.24 9.18
CA LEU A 159 -9.13 -0.20 9.22
C LEU A 159 -8.56 -0.79 10.52
N VAL A 160 -7.36 -0.36 10.91
CA VAL A 160 -6.73 -0.78 12.18
C VAL A 160 -7.60 -0.39 13.38
N SER A 161 -8.13 0.84 13.41
CA SER A 161 -9.03 1.27 14.49
C SER A 161 -10.33 0.46 14.55
N ALA A 162 -10.87 0.06 13.39
CA ALA A 162 -12.07 -0.76 13.34
C ALA A 162 -11.82 -2.19 13.86
N VAL A 163 -10.66 -2.77 13.56
CA VAL A 163 -10.27 -4.09 14.09
C VAL A 163 -9.99 -4.04 15.59
N ALA A 164 -9.35 -2.98 16.09
CA ALA A 164 -9.11 -2.80 17.53
C ALA A 164 -10.42 -2.65 18.33
N ALA A 165 -11.34 -1.81 17.86
CA ALA A 165 -12.65 -1.62 18.50
C ALA A 165 -13.48 -2.92 18.58
N GLN A 166 -13.30 -3.82 17.61
CA GLN A 166 -13.94 -5.14 17.61
C GLN A 166 -13.35 -6.06 18.68
N ALA A 167 -12.03 -6.05 18.88
CA ALA A 167 -11.35 -6.84 19.90
C ALA A 167 -11.78 -6.43 21.32
N ASP A 168 -11.92 -5.12 21.55
CA ASP A 168 -12.39 -4.58 22.84
C ASP A 168 -13.83 -5.01 23.13
N ALA A 169 -14.73 -4.93 22.15
CA ALA A 169 -16.11 -5.36 22.29
C ALA A 169 -16.24 -6.86 22.64
N ALA A 170 -15.47 -7.72 21.96
CA ALA A 170 -15.45 -9.16 22.25
C ALA A 170 -14.93 -9.47 23.65
N SER A 171 -13.95 -8.71 24.15
CA SER A 171 -13.41 -8.88 25.51
C SER A 171 -14.42 -8.51 26.61
N TYR A 172 -15.35 -7.61 26.31
CA TYR A 172 -16.39 -7.16 27.24
C TYR A 172 -17.52 -8.18 27.37
N GLU A 173 -17.95 -8.81 26.27
CA GLU A 173 -18.97 -9.86 26.30
C GLU A 173 -18.51 -11.11 27.06
N LEU A 174 -17.22 -11.44 27.05
CA LEU A 174 -16.67 -12.58 27.80
C LEU A 174 -16.59 -12.35 29.33
N ARG A 175 -16.81 -11.13 29.81
CA ARG A 175 -16.76 -10.77 31.24
C ARG A 175 -18.13 -10.65 31.90
N LEU A 176 -19.21 -10.73 31.13
CA LEU A 176 -20.61 -10.75 31.58
C LEU A 176 -21.12 -12.19 31.66
#